data_AF-A0A496X382-F1
#
_entry.id   AF-A0A496X382-F1
#
_cell.length_a   1.000
_cell.length_b   1.000
_cell.length_c   1.000
_cell.angle_alpha   90.00
_cell.angle_beta   90.00
_cell.angle_gamma   90.00
#
_symmetry.space_group_name_H-M   'P 1'
#
loop_
_entity.id
_entity.type
_entity.pdbx_description
1 polymer ?
#
loop_
_entity_poly.entity_id
_entity_poly.type
_entity_poly.pdbx_seq_one_letter_code
_entity_poly.pdbx_strand_id
1 'polypeptide(L)' 'MQAPTNKKMGIVLIFCKKWLILEEATAMFDPKGEAGFIHECRDLIAERNLILITRRPASLALADRILKL' A
#
# COMPACT_ATOMS: atom_id res chain seq x y z
N MET A 1 5.87 -11.89 17.56
CA MET A 1 4.52 -11.28 17.38
C MET A 1 4.04 -11.76 16.02
N GLN A 2 2.98 -12.59 15.98
CA GLN A 2 2.53 -13.31 14.78
C GLN A 2 1.97 -12.35 13.73
N ALA A 3 2.46 -12.47 12.49
CA ALA A 3 1.88 -11.81 11.32
C ALA A 3 0.43 -12.29 11.12
N PRO A 4 -0.51 -11.40 10.75
CA PRO A 4 -1.90 -11.79 10.57
C PRO A 4 -2.05 -12.79 9.40
N THR A 5 -2.66 -13.90 9.74
CA THR A 5 -2.97 -15.06 8.90
C THR A 5 -3.92 -14.69 7.75
N ASN A 6 -3.53 -15.02 6.52
CA ASN A 6 -4.40 -15.23 5.34
C ASN A 6 -5.32 -14.07 4.87
N LYS A 7 -4.77 -12.90 4.53
CA LYS A 7 -5.43 -11.96 3.61
C LYS A 7 -4.49 -11.67 2.44
N LYS A 8 -4.84 -12.17 1.24
CA LYS A 8 -4.05 -12.01 0.01
C LYS A 8 -3.74 -10.52 -0.20
N MET A 9 -2.45 -10.18 -0.22
CA MET A 9 -1.97 -8.87 -0.61
C MET A 9 -2.50 -8.57 -2.02
N GLY A 10 -3.23 -7.46 -2.18
CA GLY A 10 -3.72 -7.02 -3.49
C GLY A 10 -2.56 -6.87 -4.47
N ILE A 11 -2.84 -7.15 -5.74
CA ILE A 11 -1.87 -7.37 -6.81
C ILE A 11 -0.81 -6.26 -6.84
N VAL A 12 0.45 -6.63 -6.60
CA VAL A 12 1.59 -5.78 -6.95
C VAL A 12 1.74 -5.86 -8.46
N LEU A 13 1.40 -4.77 -9.15
CA LEU A 13 1.39 -4.75 -10.61
C LEU A 13 2.82 -4.77 -11.17
N ILE A 14 3.75 -4.07 -10.51
CA ILE A 14 5.17 -4.04 -10.85
C ILE A 14 6.01 -3.98 -9.57
N PHE A 15 6.95 -4.91 -9.45
CA PHE A 15 7.98 -4.91 -8.41
C PHE A 15 9.35 -4.84 -9.09
N CYS A 16 9.92 -3.64 -9.20
CA CYS A 16 11.30 -3.46 -9.64
C CYS A 16 12.11 -2.73 -8.55
N LYS A 17 13.45 -2.77 -8.65
CA LYS A 17 14.33 -2.21 -7.60
C LYS A 17 14.02 -0.75 -7.24
N LYS A 18 13.47 0.04 -8.17
CA LYS A 18 13.25 1.49 -8.00
C LYS A 18 11.79 1.93 -7.92
N TRP A 19 10.86 1.13 -8.44
CA TRP A 19 9.46 1.50 -8.60
C TRP A 19 8.55 0.42 -8.05
N LEU A 20 7.57 0.86 -7.27
CA LEU A 20 6.48 0.05 -6.74
C LEU A 20 5.16 0.64 -7.24
N ILE A 21 4.31 -0.18 -7.84
CA ILE A 21 2.98 0.24 -8.28
C ILE A 21 1.93 -0.63 -7.57
N LEU A 22 1.04 0.03 -6.83
CA LEU A 22 -0.05 -0.60 -6.08
C LEU A 22 -1.39 -0.12 -6.63
N GLU A 23 -2.21 -1.06 -7.09
CA GLU A 23 -3.58 -0.80 -7.55
C GLU A 23 -4.54 -1.48 -6.57
N GLU A 24 -5.34 -0.67 -5.88
CA GLU A 24 -6.36 -1.14 -4.93
C GLU A 24 -5.84 -2.18 -3.91
N ALA A 25 -4.56 -2.08 -3.53
CA ALA A 25 -3.85 -3.10 -2.75
C ALA A 25 -4.48 -3.39 -1.38
N THR A 26 -5.22 -2.42 -0.84
CA THR A 26 -5.91 -2.49 0.46
C THR A 26 -7.43 -2.64 0.34
N ALA A 27 -7.99 -2.87 -0.87
CA ALA A 27 -9.43 -2.90 -1.09
C ALA A 27 -10.18 -3.98 -0.27
N MET A 28 -9.50 -5.07 0.07
CA MET A 28 -10.06 -6.18 0.88
C MET A 28 -9.74 -6.06 2.38
N PHE A 29 -9.04 -4.99 2.80
CA PHE A 29 -8.66 -4.79 4.19
C PHE A 29 -9.78 -4.07 4.94
N ASP A 30 -9.99 -4.48 6.19
CA ASP A 30 -10.75 -3.65 7.13
C ASP A 30 -9.92 -2.41 7.52
N PRO A 31 -10.53 -1.34 8.10
CA PRO A 31 -9.79 -0.11 8.43
C PRO A 31 -8.56 -0.31 9.32
N LYS A 32 -8.59 -1.31 10.22
CA LYS A 32 -7.45 -1.63 11.09
C LYS A 32 -6.34 -2.33 10.31
N GLY A 33 -6.70 -3.25 9.41
CA GLY A 33 -5.79 -3.90 8.49
C GLY A 33 -5.13 -2.91 7.54
N GLU A 34 -5.86 -1.90 7.06
CA GLU A 34 -5.31 -0.86 6.20
C GLU A 34 -4.23 -0.04 6.93
N ALA A 35 -4.46 0.32 8.20
CA ALA A 35 -3.44 0.98 9.02
C ALA A 35 -2.21 0.09 9.27
N GLY A 36 -2.42 -1.23 9.47
CA GLY A 36 -1.33 -2.20 9.59
C GLY A 36 -0.49 -2.30 8.32
N PHE A 37 -1.13 -2.36 7.16
CA PHE A 37 -0.46 -2.35 5.85
C PHE A 37 0.43 -1.12 5.66
N ILE A 38 -0.09 0.07 6.00
CA ILE A 38 0.66 1.34 5.94
C ILE A 38 1.93 1.26 6.81
N HIS A 39 1.82 0.67 8.00
CA HIS A 39 2.94 0.52 8.92
C HIS A 39 4.00 -0.44 8.37
N GLU A 40 3.60 -1.61 7.88
CA GLU A 40 4.51 -2.62 7.33
C GLU A 40 5.19 -2.18 6.02
N CYS A 41 4.47 -1.44 5.17
CA CYS A 41 5.00 -0.98 3.89
C CYS A 41 5.92 0.24 4.02
N ARG A 42 5.91 0.95 5.15
CA ARG A 42 6.67 2.21 5.31
C ARG A 42 8.15 2.04 4.98
N ASP A 43 8.78 0.99 5.50
CA ASP A 43 10.20 0.72 5.28
C ASP A 43 10.48 0.26 3.83
N LEU A 44 9.55 -0.50 3.25
CA LEU A 44 9.64 -0.94 1.85
C LEU A 44 9.55 0.24 0.88
N ILE A 45 8.70 1.23 1.20
CA ILE A 45 8.47 2.44 0.40
C ILE A 45 9.60 3.45 0.58
N ALA A 46 10.22 3.54 1.76
CA ALA A 46 11.28 4.52 2.05
C ALA A 46 12.46 4.47 1.05
N GLU A 47 12.72 3.31 0.45
CA GLU A 47 13.81 3.12 -0.53
C GLU A 47 13.36 3.14 -1.99
N ARG A 48 12.06 3.37 -2.27
CA ARG A 48 11.46 3.20 -3.60
C ARG A 48 10.52 4.36 -3.96
N ASN A 49 10.30 4.53 -5.25
CA ASN A 49 9.25 5.42 -5.73
C ASN A 49 7.93 4.63 -5.79
N LEU A 50 6.93 5.04 -5.01
CA LEU A 50 5.61 4.42 -4.98
C LEU A 50 4.62 5.20 -5.84
N ILE A 51 3.91 4.49 -6.71
CA ILE A 51 2.67 4.96 -7.34
C ILE A 51 1.52 4.15 -6.74
N LEU A 52 0.59 4.85 -6.11
CA LEU A 52 -0.59 4.26 -5.49
C LEU A 52 -1.85 4.75 -6.21
N ILE A 53 -2.64 3.81 -6.71
CA ILE A 53 -3.96 4.06 -7.29
C ILE A 53 -4.97 3.41 -6.35
N THR A 54 -5.78 4.23 -5.68
CA THR A 54 -6.68 3.74 -4.63
C THR A 54 -7.92 4.61 -4.50
N ARG A 55 -9.05 3.96 -4.22
CA ARG A 55 -10.27 4.61 -3.74
C ARG A 55 -10.32 4.70 -2.21
N ARG A 56 -9.29 4.20 -1.51
CA ARG A 56 -9.21 4.17 -0.05
C ARG A 56 -8.51 5.40 0.51
N PRO A 57 -9.19 6.25 1.31
CA PRO A 57 -8.62 7.50 1.79
C PRO A 57 -7.51 7.30 2.83
N ALA A 58 -7.51 6.22 3.61
CA ALA A 58 -6.46 6.01 4.62
C ALA A 58 -5.10 5.70 3.99
N SER A 59 -5.08 5.00 2.85
CA SER A 59 -3.86 4.75 2.07
C SER A 59 -3.23 6.04 1.51
N LEU A 60 -3.98 7.16 1.40
CA LEU A 60 -3.41 8.46 1.01
C LEU A 60 -2.43 9.04 2.04
N ALA A 61 -2.44 8.56 3.29
CA ALA A 61 -1.47 8.97 4.30
C ALA A 61 -0.01 8.59 3.96
N LEU A 62 0.18 7.66 3.02
CA LEU A 62 1.48 7.29 2.48
C LEU A 62 1.96 8.23 1.36
N ALA A 63 1.09 9.07 0.81
CA ALA A 63 1.38 9.82 -0.40
C ALA A 63 2.04 11.16 -0.08
N ASP A 64 3.24 11.39 -0.62
CA ASP A 64 3.86 12.72 -0.61
C ASP A 64 3.11 13.72 -1.50
N ARG A 65 2.45 13.20 -2.56
CA ARG A 65 1.67 13.98 -3.52
C ARG A 65 0.40 13.24 -3.90
N ILE A 66 -0.70 13.99 -4.03
CA ILE A 66 -2.00 13.45 -4.44
C ILE A 66 -2.40 14.12 -5.75
N LEU A 67 -2.63 13.31 -6.78
CA LEU A 67 -3.20 13.74 -8.05
C LEU A 67 -4.67 13.32 -8.09
N LYS A 68 -5.55 14.24 -8.50
CA LYS A 68 -6.96 13.97 -8.77
C LYS A 68 -7.22 14.31 -10.23
N LEU A 69 -7.86 13.38 -10.94
CA LEU A 69 -8.24 13.51 -12.34
C LEU A 69 -9.76 13.71 -12.44
#